data_AF-A0A2V3WBD8-F1
#
_entry.id   AF-A0A2V3WBD8-F1
#
_cell.length_a   1.000
_cell.length_b   1.000
_cell.length_c   1.000
_cell.angle_alpha   90.00
_cell.angle_beta   90.00
_cell.angle_gamma   90.00
#
_symmetry.space_group_name_H-M   'P 1'
#
loop_
_entity.id
_entity.type
_entity.pdbx_description
1 polymer ?
#
loop_
_entity_poly.entity_id
_entity_poly.type
_entity_poly.pdbx_seq_one_letter_code
_entity_poly.pdbx_strand_id
1 'polypeptide(L)'
;MNINADEIYNKMMNAAEDSFKDGWSAVKTYAPAEFKKMSVQLAEIAHNIALYEMDNTQGYSPETGKILFKMQRTACESVLVAVTHLTVIAVQNAINAILQALKEAFGGVIATIV
;
A
#
# COMPACT_ATOMS: atom_id res chain seq x y z
N MET A 1 7.55 -17.19 -1.49
CA MET A 1 7.89 -16.12 -0.52
C MET A 1 6.60 -15.72 0.17
N ASN A 2 6.49 -15.88 1.48
CA ASN A 2 5.25 -15.56 2.19
C ASN A 2 5.36 -14.14 2.74
N ILE A 3 4.93 -13.15 1.96
CA ILE A 3 4.90 -11.76 2.39
C ILE A 3 3.80 -11.62 3.43
N ASN A 4 4.16 -11.21 4.65
CA ASN A 4 3.22 -11.10 5.75
C ASN A 4 2.53 -9.73 5.74
N ALA A 5 1.20 -9.71 5.69
CA ALA A 5 0.40 -8.49 5.75
C ALA A 5 0.64 -7.65 7.02
N ASP A 6 1.03 -8.28 8.13
CA ASP A 6 1.38 -7.59 9.37
C ASP A 6 2.72 -6.86 9.28
N GLU A 7 3.69 -7.44 8.57
CA GLU A 7 4.98 -6.78 8.33
C GLU A 7 4.82 -5.57 7.41
N ILE A 8 4.01 -5.70 6.35
CA ILE A 8 3.65 -4.56 5.49
C ILE A 8 2.95 -3.49 6.31
N TYR A 9 1.93 -3.86 7.09
CA TYR A 9 1.18 -2.93 7.92
C TYR A 9 2.08 -2.15 8.87
N ASN A 10 2.94 -2.84 9.62
CA ASN A 10 3.87 -2.23 10.55
C ASN A 10 4.83 -1.27 9.83
N LYS A 11 5.35 -1.65 8.65
CA LYS A 11 6.21 -0.78 7.86
C LYS A 11 5.49 0.47 7.37
N MET A 12 4.23 0.33 6.95
CA MET A 12 3.41 1.47 6.55
C MET A 12 3.14 2.42 7.72
N MET A 13 2.74 1.88 8.88
CA MET A 13 2.47 2.67 10.08
C MET A 13 3.71 3.41 10.56
N ASN A 14 4.88 2.76 10.56
CA ASN A 14 6.14 3.39 10.95
C ASN A 14 6.54 4.53 10.00
N ALA A 15 6.23 4.42 8.70
CA ALA A 15 6.50 5.49 7.74
C ALA A 15 5.43 6.60 7.78
N ALA A 16 4.23 6.32 8.30
CA ALA A 16 3.08 7.19 8.15
C ALA A 16 3.20 8.51 8.91
N GLU A 17 3.66 8.48 10.16
CA GLU A 17 3.78 9.69 10.99
C GLU A 17 4.71 10.72 10.32
N ASP A 18 5.90 10.29 9.90
CA ASP A 18 6.86 11.13 9.19
C ASP A 18 6.37 11.57 7.80
N SER A 19 5.57 10.73 7.12
CA SER A 19 5.05 11.03 5.79
C SER A 19 3.95 12.08 5.81
N PHE A 20 3.08 12.05 6.83
CA PHE A 20 1.98 13.00 6.98
C PHE A 20 2.37 14.26 7.76
N LYS A 21 3.46 14.25 8.55
CA LYS A 21 3.96 15.40 9.33
C LYS A 21 2.83 16.07 10.13
N ASP A 22 2.63 17.37 9.95
CA ASP A 22 1.56 18.15 10.59
C ASP A 22 0.15 17.58 10.29
N GLY A 23 -0.01 16.91 9.14
CA GLY A 23 -1.25 16.25 8.73
C GLY A 23 -1.54 14.94 9.46
N TRP A 24 -0.59 14.37 10.21
CA TRP A 24 -0.77 13.09 10.91
C TRP A 24 -1.94 13.12 11.88
N SER A 25 -2.08 14.22 12.62
CA SER A 25 -3.18 14.42 13.58
C SER A 25 -4.57 14.30 12.95
N ALA A 26 -4.71 14.65 11.66
CA ALA A 26 -5.96 14.57 10.92
C ALA A 26 -6.26 13.15 10.44
N VAL A 27 -5.23 12.38 10.05
CA VAL A 27 -5.41 11.04 9.46
C VAL A 27 -5.35 9.90 10.47
N LYS A 28 -4.72 10.08 11.65
CA LYS A 28 -4.38 8.98 12.57
C LYS A 28 -5.54 8.12 13.06
N THR A 29 -6.78 8.62 12.99
CA THR A 29 -7.99 7.85 13.35
C THR A 29 -8.39 6.86 12.25
N TYR A 30 -8.09 7.16 10.98
CA TYR A 30 -8.50 6.37 9.81
C TYR A 30 -7.33 5.64 9.15
N ALA A 31 -6.14 6.22 9.19
CA ALA A 31 -4.92 5.65 8.60
C ALA A 31 -4.65 4.20 9.04
N PRO A 32 -4.79 3.81 10.33
CA PRO A 32 -4.56 2.43 10.74
C PRO A 32 -5.47 1.41 10.02
N ALA A 33 -6.77 1.72 9.90
CA ALA A 33 -7.73 0.83 9.25
C ALA A 33 -7.47 0.75 7.74
N GLU A 34 -7.22 1.89 7.09
CA GLU A 34 -6.92 1.96 5.67
C GLU A 34 -5.60 1.24 5.32
N PHE A 35 -4.57 1.40 6.16
CA PHE A 35 -3.28 0.74 5.95
C PHE A 35 -3.34 -0.76 6.25
N LYS A 36 -4.14 -1.20 7.22
CA LYS A 36 -4.36 -2.62 7.45
C LYS A 36 -5.07 -3.28 6.27
N LYS A 37 -6.07 -2.62 5.70
CA LYS A 37 -6.74 -3.08 4.47
C LYS A 37 -5.76 -3.15 3.30
N MET A 38 -4.99 -2.09 3.06
CA MET A 38 -4.03 -2.04 1.96
C MET A 38 -2.89 -3.07 2.13
N SER A 39 -2.48 -3.38 3.36
CA SER A 39 -1.43 -4.36 3.62
C SER A 39 -1.87 -5.78 3.30
N VAL A 40 -3.09 -6.15 3.66
CA VAL A 40 -3.70 -7.45 3.31
C VAL A 40 -3.80 -7.57 1.79
N GLN A 41 -4.34 -6.56 1.13
CA GLN A 41 -4.49 -6.57 -0.32
C GLN A 41 -3.15 -6.63 -1.05
N LEU A 42 -2.13 -5.91 -0.59
CA LEU A 42 -0.80 -5.97 -1.20
C LEU A 42 -0.15 -7.35 -1.01
N ALA A 43 -0.33 -7.99 0.15
CA ALA A 43 0.16 -9.35 0.38
C ALA A 43 -0.53 -10.37 -0.56
N GLU A 44 -1.86 -10.27 -0.71
CA GLU A 44 -2.63 -11.10 -1.64
C GLU A 44 -2.20 -10.87 -3.10
N ILE A 45 -1.95 -9.61 -3.48
CA ILE A 45 -1.47 -9.27 -4.83
C ILE A 45 -0.10 -9.86 -5.10
N ALA A 46 0.83 -9.69 -4.16
CA ALA A 46 2.15 -10.28 -4.25
C ALA A 46 2.11 -11.81 -4.34
N HIS A 47 1.22 -12.44 -3.58
CA HIS A 47 1.03 -13.89 -3.62
C HIS A 47 0.53 -14.38 -4.99
N ASN A 48 -0.49 -13.73 -5.55
CA ASN A 48 -1.06 -14.13 -6.85
C ASN A 48 -0.10 -13.90 -8.02
N ILE A 49 0.71 -12.84 -7.97
CA ILE A 49 1.77 -12.64 -8.96
C ILE A 49 2.83 -13.76 -8.85
N ALA A 50 3.24 -14.10 -7.63
CA ALA A 50 4.21 -15.17 -7.43
C ALA A 50 3.69 -16.54 -7.94
N LEU A 51 2.40 -16.83 -7.77
CA LEU A 51 1.77 -18.01 -8.36
C LEU A 51 1.82 -17.97 -9.90
N TYR A 52 1.48 -16.84 -10.50
CA TYR A 52 1.53 -16.66 -11.96
C TYR A 52 2.94 -16.82 -12.54
N GLU A 53 3.96 -16.31 -11.83
CA GLU A 53 5.37 -16.45 -12.24
C GLU A 53 5.85 -17.90 -12.15
N MET A 54 5.28 -18.71 -11.25
CA MET A 54 5.56 -20.14 -11.16
C MET A 54 4.77 -20.97 -12.18
N ASP A 55 3.51 -20.62 -12.42
CA ASP A 55 2.57 -21.27 -13.32
C ASP A 55 1.55 -20.24 -13.82
N ASN A 56 1.63 -19.87 -15.10
CA ASN A 56 0.81 -18.82 -15.69
C ASN A 56 -0.68 -19.16 -15.82
N THR A 57 -1.09 -20.38 -15.44
CA THR A 57 -2.50 -20.76 -15.31
C THR A 57 -3.08 -20.49 -13.92
N GLN A 58 -2.25 -20.05 -12.97
CA GLN A 58 -2.63 -19.68 -11.60
C GLN A 58 -2.43 -18.18 -11.37
N GLY A 59 -3.17 -17.62 -10.40
CA GLY A 59 -3.03 -16.22 -10.00
C GLY A 59 -3.31 -15.24 -11.14
N TYR A 60 -2.54 -14.15 -11.22
CA TYR A 60 -2.63 -13.17 -12.29
C TYR A 60 -1.30 -12.49 -12.59
N SER A 61 -1.20 -11.91 -13.80
CA SER A 61 0.04 -11.30 -14.28
C SER A 61 0.47 -10.09 -13.42
N PRO A 62 1.77 -9.74 -13.45
CA PRO A 62 2.28 -8.53 -12.80
C PRO A 62 1.52 -7.25 -13.21
N GLU A 63 1.10 -7.14 -14.47
CA GLU A 63 0.32 -5.99 -14.98
C GLU A 63 -1.05 -5.91 -14.31
N THR A 64 -1.76 -7.03 -14.18
CA THR A 64 -3.03 -7.10 -13.46
C THR A 64 -2.84 -6.71 -11.99
N GLY A 65 -1.80 -7.21 -11.34
CA GLY A 65 -1.52 -6.86 -9.95
C GLY A 65 -1.21 -5.38 -9.72
N LYS A 66 -0.47 -4.74 -10.64
CA LYS A 66 -0.26 -3.27 -10.62
C LYS A 66 -1.57 -2.49 -10.74
N ILE A 67 -2.48 -2.94 -11.61
CA ILE A 67 -3.80 -2.31 -11.78
C ILE A 67 -4.63 -2.46 -10.50
N LEU A 68 -4.69 -3.67 -9.93
CA LEU A 68 -5.40 -3.94 -8.68
C LEU A 68 -4.85 -3.08 -7.54
N PHE A 69 -3.53 -3.00 -7.40
CA PHE A 69 -2.91 -2.17 -6.37
C PHE A 69 -3.21 -0.69 -6.58
N LYS A 70 -3.16 -0.19 -7.82
CA LYS A 70 -3.54 1.19 -8.14
C LYS A 70 -4.97 1.50 -7.71
N MET A 71 -5.91 0.58 -7.90
CA MET A 71 -7.30 0.75 -7.43
C MET A 71 -7.37 0.89 -5.90
N GLN A 72 -6.64 0.04 -5.17
CA GLN A 72 -6.62 0.10 -3.70
C GLN A 72 -5.96 1.38 -3.18
N ARG A 73 -4.86 1.79 -3.80
CA ARG A 73 -4.21 3.08 -3.53
C ARG A 73 -5.18 4.24 -3.72
N THR A 74 -5.87 4.31 -4.86
CA THR A 74 -6.83 5.39 -5.15
C THR A 74 -8.01 5.38 -4.16
N ALA A 75 -8.48 4.21 -3.74
CA ALA A 75 -9.52 4.10 -2.72
C ALA A 75 -9.05 4.64 -1.36
N CYS A 76 -7.83 4.26 -0.93
CA CYS A 76 -7.21 4.76 0.29
C CYS A 76 -7.01 6.29 0.25
N GLU A 77 -6.47 6.81 -0.85
CA GLU A 77 -6.33 8.26 -1.10
C GLU A 77 -7.69 8.96 -0.94
N SER A 78 -8.74 8.41 -1.55
CA SER A 78 -10.08 8.98 -1.51
C SER A 78 -10.67 9.00 -0.10
N VAL A 79 -10.50 7.93 0.67
CA VAL A 79 -10.95 7.87 2.07
C VAL A 79 -10.20 8.91 2.90
N LEU A 80 -8.87 8.94 2.83
CA LEU A 80 -8.08 9.87 3.62
C LEU A 80 -8.36 11.33 3.26
N VAL A 81 -8.61 11.65 1.98
CA VAL A 81 -9.03 12.99 1.58
C VAL A 81 -10.44 13.30 2.11
N ALA A 82 -11.38 12.38 2.01
CA ALA A 82 -12.77 12.62 2.41
C ALA A 82 -12.95 12.80 3.93
N VAL A 83 -12.16 12.08 4.73
CA VAL A 83 -12.25 12.10 6.20
C VAL A 83 -11.33 13.14 6.84
N THR A 84 -10.55 13.87 6.03
CA THR A 84 -9.65 14.92 6.52
C THR A 84 -9.84 16.23 5.77
N HIS A 85 -9.19 17.30 6.24
CA HIS A 85 -9.10 18.56 5.51
C HIS A 85 -7.84 18.64 4.64
N LEU A 86 -7.13 17.52 4.45
CA LEU A 86 -5.92 17.49 3.64
C LEU A 86 -6.27 17.56 2.16
N THR A 87 -5.42 18.25 1.40
CA THR A 87 -5.53 18.23 -0.06
C THR A 87 -5.16 16.86 -0.61
N VAL A 88 -5.72 16.52 -1.77
CA VAL A 88 -5.36 15.28 -2.50
C VAL A 88 -3.85 15.16 -2.69
N ILE A 89 -3.17 16.28 -3.03
CA ILE A 89 -1.72 16.31 -3.23
C ILE A 89 -0.96 15.95 -1.94
N ALA A 90 -1.40 16.47 -0.78
CA ALA A 90 -0.76 16.15 0.50
C ALA A 90 -0.87 14.64 0.82
N VAL A 91 -2.06 14.05 0.63
CA VAL A 91 -2.29 12.62 0.83
C VAL A 91 -1.47 11.77 -0.13
N GLN A 92 -1.41 12.15 -1.42
CA GLN A 92 -0.63 11.43 -2.44
C GLN A 92 0.86 11.46 -2.15
N ASN A 93 1.40 12.60 -1.70
CA ASN A 93 2.82 12.71 -1.33
C ASN A 93 3.15 11.82 -0.13
N ALA A 94 2.28 11.80 0.89
CA ALA A 94 2.49 10.94 2.05
C ALA A 94 2.41 9.45 1.68
N ILE A 95 1.43 9.05 0.88
CA ILE A 95 1.32 7.65 0.41
C ILE A 95 2.53 7.29 -0.45
N ASN A 96 3.00 8.16 -1.35
CA ASN A 96 4.22 7.88 -2.13
C ASN A 96 5.44 7.61 -1.25
N ALA A 97 5.63 8.40 -0.17
CA ALA A 97 6.72 8.18 0.78
C ALA A 97 6.59 6.84 1.52
N ILE A 98 5.38 6.48 1.94
CA ILE A 98 5.09 5.17 2.55
C ILE A 98 5.40 4.03 1.57
N LEU A 99 4.97 4.13 0.32
CA LEU A 99 5.22 3.09 -0.70
C LEU A 99 6.71 2.97 -1.02
N GLN A 100 7.45 4.08 -1.05
CA GLN A 100 8.90 4.06 -1.21
C GLN A 100 9.57 3.27 -0.06
N ALA A 101 9.12 3.49 1.18
CA ALA A 101 9.62 2.74 2.33
C ALA A 101 9.31 1.23 2.25
N LEU A 102 8.19 0.84 1.61
CA LEU A 102 7.89 -0.56 1.32
C LEU A 102 8.82 -1.15 0.26
N LYS A 103 9.10 -0.42 -0.82
CA LYS A 103 10.05 -0.87 -1.87
C LYS A 103 11.42 -1.19 -1.27
N GLU A 104 11.93 -0.29 -0.44
CA GLU A 104 13.22 -0.43 0.21
C GLU A 104 13.25 -1.58 1.22
N ALA A 105 12.15 -1.83 1.93
CA ALA A 105 12.09 -2.89 2.93
C ALA A 105 11.95 -4.29 2.34
N PHE A 106 11.14 -4.45 1.29
CA PHE A 106 10.75 -5.79 0.81
C PHE A 106 11.35 -6.16 -0.55
N GLY A 107 11.67 -5.19 -1.40
CA GLY A 107 12.16 -5.45 -2.76
C GLY A 107 11.23 -6.37 -3.57
N GLY A 108 11.82 -7.14 -4.49
CA GLY A 108 11.17 -8.23 -5.21
C GLY A 108 9.82 -7.86 -5.83
N VAL A 109 8.83 -8.74 -5.67
CA VAL A 109 7.47 -8.55 -6.20
C VAL A 109 6.79 -7.30 -5.62
N ILE A 110 7.07 -6.89 -4.38
CA ILE A 110 6.49 -5.65 -3.84
C ILE A 110 7.00 -4.44 -4.61
N ALA A 111 8.31 -4.39 -4.90
CA ALA A 111 8.91 -3.28 -5.64
C ALA A 111 8.41 -3.17 -7.08
N THR A 112 7.90 -4.26 -7.67
CA THR A 112 7.29 -4.23 -9.00
C THR A 112 5.82 -3.80 -8.98
N ILE A 113 5.12 -3.95 -7.85
CA ILE A 113 3.70 -3.57 -7.69
C ILE A 113 3.53 -2.09 -7.34
N VAL A 114 4.28 -1.62 -6.34
CA VAL A 114 4.08 -0.30 -5.70
C VAL A 114 4.97 0.79 -6.30
#